data_AF-A0A288GTS0-F1
#
_entry.id   AF-A0A288GTS0-F1
#
_cell.length_a   1.000
_cell.length_b   1.000
_cell.length_c   1.000
_cell.angle_alpha   90.00
_cell.angle_beta   90.00
_cell.angle_gamma   90.00
#
_symmetry.space_group_name_H-M   'P 1'
#
loop_
_entity.id
_entity.type
_entity.pdbx_description
1 polymer ?
#
loop_
_entity_poly.entity_id
_entity_poly.type
_entity_poly.pdbx_seq_one_letter_code
_entity_poly.pdbx_strand_id
1 'polypeptide(L)'
;MKKPLLIIIILILVGIGVAVFIKFPKTHIQQQKTALSGEIISSSNNTSGSTDFLSEASGKITSGTIQLVTGTTNPQSNNPLVYTNTEFGFQLILPKGWEEYTAFIYQPSEEVQSFYSGFIKSIHITLPTQESGWPGIPNPELSKRDSTSDYITGHVDVFGIIVRTPEGYRKEYQRCITNSDPSCSIDLLGFNNKYYFSYFGPQDIATDLVDLLTEHGGWLNYFQEIISTFKPLN
;
A
#
# COMPACT_ATOMS: atom_id res chain seq x y z
N MET A 1 33.94 -45.91 -23.98
CA MET A 1 34.42 -44.82 -23.09
C MET A 1 33.78 -43.50 -23.54
N LYS A 2 32.69 -43.05 -22.90
CA LYS A 2 31.95 -41.80 -23.28
C LYS A 2 31.49 -40.98 -22.05
N LYS A 3 32.20 -41.07 -20.92
CA LYS A 3 31.84 -40.36 -19.68
C LYS A 3 32.44 -38.95 -19.49
N PRO A 4 33.52 -38.49 -20.16
CA PRO A 4 34.09 -37.18 -19.85
C PRO A 4 33.30 -36.00 -20.45
N LEU A 5 32.50 -36.23 -21.50
CA LEU A 5 31.82 -35.14 -22.21
C LEU A 5 30.64 -34.54 -21.40
N LEU A 6 29.93 -35.37 -20.62
CA LEU A 6 28.76 -34.94 -19.85
C LEU A 6 29.14 -33.98 -18.71
N ILE A 7 30.29 -34.23 -18.06
CA ILE A 7 30.76 -33.43 -16.92
C ILE A 7 31.15 -32.02 -17.37
N ILE A 8 31.74 -31.88 -18.56
CA ILE A 8 32.15 -30.59 -19.11
C ILE A 8 30.92 -29.72 -19.44
N ILE A 9 29.86 -30.31 -19.99
CA ILE A 9 28.62 -29.59 -20.33
C ILE A 9 27.94 -29.05 -19.06
N ILE A 10 27.89 -29.84 -17.98
CA ILE A 10 27.29 -29.42 -16.71
C ILE A 10 28.08 -28.26 -16.09
N LEU A 11 29.41 -28.29 -16.11
CA LEU A 11 30.24 -27.20 -15.58
C LEU A 11 30.09 -25.90 -16.36
N ILE A 12 29.92 -25.97 -17.69
CA ILE A 12 29.67 -24.78 -18.52
C ILE A 12 28.29 -24.18 -18.21
N LEU A 13 27.26 -25.00 -18.04
CA LEU A 13 25.92 -24.52 -17.71
C LEU A 13 25.85 -23.87 -16.33
N VAL A 14 26.55 -24.43 -15.33
CA VAL A 14 26.64 -23.82 -13.99
C VAL A 14 27.41 -22.49 -14.03
N GLY A 15 28.51 -22.42 -14.81
CA GLY A 15 29.27 -21.18 -14.97
C GLY A 15 28.49 -20.04 -15.61
N ILE A 16 27.67 -20.33 -16.63
CA ILE A 16 26.82 -19.33 -17.29
C ILE A 16 25.70 -18.86 -16.34
N GLY A 17 25.10 -19.77 -15.57
CA GLY A 17 24.06 -19.43 -14.60
C GLY A 17 24.52 -18.45 -13.52
N VAL A 18 25.76 -18.60 -13.02
CA VAL A 18 26.32 -17.69 -12.00
C VAL A 18 26.71 -16.32 -12.59
N ALA A 19 27.15 -16.27 -13.84
CA ALA A 19 27.55 -15.00 -14.48
C ALA A 19 26.36 -14.06 -14.78
N VAL A 20 25.15 -14.59 -14.97
CA VAL A 20 23.95 -13.78 -15.24
C VAL A 20 23.43 -13.08 -13.97
N PHE A 21 23.68 -13.63 -12.76
CA PHE A 21 23.20 -13.03 -11.51
C PHE A 21 24.01 -11.83 -11.01
N ILE A 22 25.22 -11.59 -11.53
CA ILE A 22 26.11 -10.51 -11.04
C ILE A 22 25.91 -9.17 -11.79
N LYS A 23 25.11 -9.14 -12.86
CA LYS A 23 24.81 -7.91 -13.62
C LYS A 23 23.39 -7.39 -13.41
N PHE A 24 23.00 -7.16 -12.16
CA PHE A 24 21.96 -6.16 -11.87
C PHE A 24 22.63 -4.79 -11.70
N PRO A 25 22.40 -3.82 -12.60
CA PRO A 25 22.85 -2.46 -12.34
C PRO A 25 22.06 -1.92 -11.14
N LYS A 26 22.78 -1.49 -10.10
CA LYS A 26 22.21 -0.62 -9.07
C LYS A 26 21.74 0.65 -9.77
N THR A 27 20.45 0.73 -10.10
CA THR A 27 19.82 1.98 -10.52
C THR A 27 19.77 2.89 -9.31
N HIS A 28 20.82 3.70 -9.18
CA HIS A 28 20.79 4.88 -8.34
C HIS A 28 19.69 5.79 -8.90
N ILE A 29 18.52 5.80 -8.26
CA ILE A 29 17.49 6.79 -8.52
C ILE A 29 18.05 8.12 -8.01
N GLN A 30 18.70 8.88 -8.90
CA GLN A 30 18.97 10.29 -8.63
C GLN A 30 17.63 11.02 -8.70
N GLN A 31 17.09 11.35 -7.52
CA GLN A 31 16.00 12.31 -7.40
C GLN A 31 16.48 13.67 -7.96
N GLN A 32 15.97 14.03 -9.13
CA GLN A 32 16.05 15.40 -9.61
C GLN A 32 15.23 16.29 -8.67
N LYS A 33 15.92 17.21 -8.01
CA LYS A 33 15.29 18.30 -7.25
C LYS A 33 14.72 19.30 -8.26
N THR A 34 13.50 19.08 -8.72
CA THR A 34 12.77 20.06 -9.53
C THR A 34 12.21 21.14 -8.61
N ALA A 35 12.52 22.41 -8.88
CA ALA A 35 11.87 23.54 -8.22
C ALA A 35 10.43 23.64 -8.73
N LEU A 36 9.45 23.38 -7.86
CA LEU A 36 8.04 23.59 -8.16
C LEU A 36 7.75 25.09 -8.11
N SER A 37 7.71 25.74 -9.26
CA SER A 37 7.06 27.04 -9.47
C SER A 37 5.89 26.79 -10.41
N GLY A 38 4.67 26.97 -9.92
CA GLY A 38 3.46 26.72 -10.71
C GLY A 38 2.19 27.01 -9.92
N GLU A 39 1.83 28.29 -9.90
CA GLU A 39 0.48 28.87 -10.01
C GLU A 39 -0.73 28.05 -9.52
N ILE A 40 -1.35 28.53 -8.43
CA ILE A 40 -2.65 28.07 -7.92
C ILE A 40 -3.73 28.66 -8.82
N ILE A 41 -4.33 27.83 -9.68
CA ILE A 41 -5.58 28.19 -10.36
C ILE A 41 -6.72 27.89 -9.39
N SER A 42 -7.26 28.93 -8.77
CA SER A 42 -8.55 28.86 -8.08
C SER A 42 -9.67 28.88 -9.10
N SER A 43 -10.50 27.85 -9.11
CA SER A 43 -11.87 27.98 -9.62
C SER A 43 -12.84 27.33 -8.65
N SER A 44 -13.37 28.15 -7.75
CA SER A 44 -14.60 27.92 -7.02
C SER A 44 -15.77 27.77 -7.99
N ASN A 45 -16.54 26.69 -7.86
CA ASN A 45 -17.99 26.79 -7.95
C ASN A 45 -18.67 25.62 -7.24
N ASN A 46 -19.47 25.98 -6.23
CA ASN A 46 -20.37 25.10 -5.50
C ASN A 46 -21.40 24.45 -6.43
N THR A 47 -21.72 23.17 -6.21
CA THR A 47 -23.13 22.74 -6.23
C THR A 47 -23.37 21.64 -5.20
N SER A 48 -24.20 22.03 -4.24
CA SER A 48 -24.91 21.26 -3.23
C SER A 48 -25.37 19.86 -3.69
N GLY A 49 -25.01 18.86 -2.90
CA GLY A 49 -25.51 17.48 -2.98
C GLY A 49 -25.27 16.77 -1.64
N SER A 50 -25.83 17.32 -0.56
CA SER A 50 -25.89 16.65 0.74
C SER A 50 -26.81 15.44 0.63
N THR A 51 -26.28 14.23 0.78
CA THR A 51 -27.07 13.08 1.20
C THR A 51 -26.63 12.70 2.60
N ASP A 52 -27.40 13.21 3.57
CA ASP A 52 -27.49 12.71 4.93
C ASP A 52 -27.80 11.20 4.92
N PHE A 53 -26.88 10.39 5.41
CA PHE A 53 -27.14 9.00 5.79
C PHE A 53 -26.21 8.57 6.94
N LEU A 54 -26.26 9.27 8.07
CA LEU A 54 -25.76 8.75 9.35
C LEU A 54 -26.65 9.27 10.48
N SER A 55 -27.81 8.65 10.66
CA SER A 55 -28.54 8.68 11.93
C SER A 55 -28.36 7.34 12.64
N GLU A 56 -27.87 7.42 13.88
CA GLU A 56 -27.94 6.41 14.94
C GLU A 56 -26.90 5.29 14.96
N ALA A 57 -25.75 5.57 15.59
CA ALA A 57 -25.16 4.67 16.59
C ALA A 57 -24.28 5.49 17.54
N SER A 58 -24.73 5.60 18.80
CA SER A 58 -24.00 6.27 19.87
C SER A 58 -22.81 5.43 20.33
N GLY A 59 -21.61 5.99 20.29
CA GLY A 59 -20.42 5.41 20.91
C GLY A 59 -19.25 6.37 20.76
N LYS A 60 -18.70 6.82 21.88
CA LYS A 60 -17.64 7.83 22.02
C LYS A 60 -16.52 7.70 20.98
N ILE A 61 -16.56 8.55 19.95
CA ILE A 61 -15.54 8.68 18.90
C ILE A 61 -14.30 9.34 19.50
N THR A 62 -13.17 8.63 19.49
CA THR A 62 -11.85 9.24 19.71
C THR A 62 -10.92 8.81 18.57
N SER A 63 -10.75 9.72 17.61
CA SER A 63 -9.72 9.78 16.56
C SER A 63 -9.76 8.74 15.42
N GLY A 64 -10.43 9.15 14.34
CA GLY A 64 -10.33 8.55 13.00
C GLY A 64 -11.62 8.75 12.24
N THR A 65 -11.94 9.99 11.85
CA THR A 65 -13.07 10.23 10.97
C THR A 65 -12.69 9.69 9.59
N ILE A 66 -13.18 8.48 9.27
CA ILE A 66 -13.23 8.00 7.90
C ILE A 66 -14.22 8.92 7.18
N GLN A 67 -13.72 9.93 6.46
CA GLN A 67 -14.48 10.40 5.32
C GLN A 67 -14.41 9.28 4.29
N LEU A 68 -15.49 8.53 4.20
CA LEU A 68 -15.76 7.66 3.07
C LEU A 68 -15.79 8.58 1.84
N VAL A 69 -14.64 8.76 1.18
CA VAL A 69 -14.62 9.30 -0.17
C VAL A 69 -15.10 8.14 -1.03
N THR A 70 -16.41 7.95 -1.08
CA THR A 70 -17.03 7.25 -2.20
C THR A 70 -16.61 8.03 -3.43
N GLY A 71 -15.58 7.53 -4.12
CA GLY A 71 -15.25 8.00 -5.46
C GLY A 71 -16.55 7.92 -6.24
N THR A 72 -17.10 9.06 -6.65
CA THR A 72 -18.33 9.12 -7.42
C THR A 72 -18.13 8.26 -8.67
N THR A 73 -18.72 7.06 -8.67
CA THR A 73 -18.62 6.10 -9.76
C THR A 73 -19.44 6.63 -10.92
N ASN A 74 -18.79 7.40 -11.78
CA ASN A 74 -19.23 7.51 -13.16
C ASN A 74 -18.45 6.45 -13.95
N PRO A 75 -19.01 5.27 -14.22
CA PRO A 75 -18.34 4.21 -14.99
C PRO A 75 -17.99 4.61 -16.43
N GLN A 76 -18.39 5.82 -16.88
CA GLN A 76 -18.05 6.40 -18.19
C GLN A 76 -17.05 7.57 -18.11
N SER A 77 -16.55 7.92 -16.93
CA SER A 77 -15.58 8.99 -16.75
C SER A 77 -14.16 8.46 -16.96
N ASN A 78 -13.44 8.99 -17.96
CA ASN A 78 -12.01 8.74 -18.15
C ASN A 78 -11.13 9.42 -17.07
N ASN A 79 -11.73 10.02 -16.03
CA ASN A 79 -10.97 10.64 -14.96
C ASN A 79 -10.37 9.58 -14.03
N PRO A 80 -9.11 9.76 -13.59
CA PRO A 80 -8.47 8.85 -12.64
C PRO A 80 -9.24 8.81 -11.32
N LEU A 81 -9.37 7.63 -10.73
CA LEU A 81 -9.89 7.45 -9.39
C LEU A 81 -8.83 7.91 -8.39
N VAL A 82 -9.14 8.86 -7.51
CA VAL A 82 -8.16 9.45 -6.58
C VAL A 82 -8.56 9.19 -5.13
N TYR A 83 -7.69 8.52 -4.38
CA TYR A 83 -7.81 8.43 -2.93
C TYR A 83 -7.02 9.56 -2.27
N THR A 84 -7.68 10.36 -1.44
CA THR A 84 -7.04 11.44 -0.67
C THR A 84 -7.25 11.22 0.81
N ASN A 85 -6.16 11.23 1.57
CA ASN A 85 -6.20 11.21 3.04
C ASN A 85 -5.78 12.57 3.57
N THR A 86 -6.75 13.35 4.02
CA THR A 86 -6.54 14.71 4.54
C THR A 86 -5.95 14.73 5.95
N GLU A 87 -6.20 13.68 6.76
CA GLU A 87 -5.66 13.55 8.12
C GLU A 87 -4.13 13.48 8.10
N PHE A 88 -3.57 12.64 7.24
CA PHE A 88 -2.12 12.45 7.13
C PHE A 88 -1.49 13.25 6.00
N GLY A 89 -2.29 13.88 5.13
CA GLY A 89 -1.81 14.77 4.08
C GLY A 89 -1.11 13.99 2.97
N PHE A 90 -1.84 13.11 2.28
CA PHE A 90 -1.37 12.46 1.05
C PHE A 90 -2.53 12.17 0.10
N GLN A 91 -2.20 11.90 -1.16
CA GLN A 91 -3.12 11.35 -2.15
C GLN A 91 -2.42 10.29 -3.02
N LEU A 92 -3.20 9.44 -3.67
CA LEU A 92 -2.74 8.47 -4.67
C LEU A 92 -3.82 8.27 -5.73
N ILE A 93 -3.41 7.88 -6.94
CA ILE A 93 -4.33 7.50 -8.02
C ILE A 93 -4.49 5.99 -7.94
N LEU A 94 -5.75 5.55 -7.83
CA LEU A 94 -6.12 4.15 -7.83
C LEU A 94 -6.21 3.65 -9.28
N PRO A 95 -5.68 2.45 -9.56
CA PRO A 95 -5.77 1.85 -10.89
C PRO A 95 -7.22 1.65 -11.32
N LYS A 96 -7.42 1.58 -12.64
CA LYS A 96 -8.72 1.25 -13.22
C LYS A 96 -9.18 -0.14 -12.72
N GLY A 97 -10.48 -0.29 -12.45
CA GLY A 97 -11.05 -1.52 -11.90
C GLY A 97 -11.13 -1.55 -10.37
N TRP A 98 -10.74 -0.46 -9.69
CA TRP A 98 -10.80 -0.32 -8.24
C TRP A 98 -11.95 0.57 -7.77
N GLU A 99 -12.99 0.72 -8.59
CA GLU A 99 -14.12 1.62 -8.31
C GLU A 99 -14.88 1.24 -7.03
N GLU A 100 -14.80 -0.01 -6.62
CA GLU A 100 -15.44 -0.55 -5.41
C GLU A 100 -14.47 -0.68 -4.22
N TYR A 101 -13.33 0.02 -4.24
CA TYR A 101 -12.38 -0.05 -3.13
C TYR A 101 -12.97 0.45 -1.81
N THR A 102 -12.48 -0.13 -0.71
CA THR A 102 -12.70 0.37 0.65
C THR A 102 -11.35 0.65 1.30
N ALA A 103 -11.27 1.69 2.13
CA ALA A 103 -10.07 2.03 2.89
C ALA A 103 -10.32 1.81 4.39
N PHE A 104 -9.49 1.00 5.03
CA PHE A 104 -9.56 0.72 6.47
C PHE A 104 -8.35 1.29 7.20
N ILE A 105 -8.59 1.99 8.31
CA ILE A 105 -7.53 2.61 9.10
C ILE A 105 -7.38 1.86 10.41
N TYR A 106 -6.18 1.36 10.68
CA TYR A 106 -5.86 0.59 11.87
C TYR A 106 -4.97 1.40 12.80
N GLN A 107 -5.34 1.40 14.08
CA GLN A 107 -4.44 1.80 15.14
C GLN A 107 -3.59 0.58 15.55
N PRO A 108 -2.26 0.63 15.47
CA PRO A 108 -1.44 -0.42 16.06
C PRO A 108 -1.72 -0.54 17.56
N SER A 109 -1.80 -1.76 18.07
CA SER A 109 -1.87 -1.99 19.52
C SER A 109 -0.64 -1.42 20.24
N GLU A 110 -0.74 -1.17 21.54
CA GLU A 110 0.41 -0.68 22.33
C GLU A 110 1.64 -1.59 22.19
N GLU A 111 1.42 -2.90 22.07
CA GLU A 111 2.48 -3.85 21.83
C GLU A 111 3.10 -3.70 20.44
N VAL A 112 2.28 -3.53 19.39
CA VAL A 112 2.82 -3.26 18.04
C VAL A 112 3.60 -1.94 18.02
N GLN A 113 3.12 -0.91 18.73
CA GLN A 113 3.84 0.37 18.85
C GLN A 113 5.17 0.26 19.61
N SER A 114 5.26 -0.65 20.59
CA SER A 114 6.51 -0.88 21.32
C SER A 114 7.56 -1.60 20.47
N PHE A 115 7.12 -2.45 19.54
CA PHE A 115 8.01 -3.10 18.55
C PHE A 115 8.38 -2.19 17.38
N TYR A 116 7.42 -1.43 16.84
CA TYR A 116 7.63 -0.58 15.67
C TYR A 116 7.63 0.90 16.06
N SER A 117 8.83 1.43 16.26
CA SER A 117 9.00 2.79 16.77
C SER A 117 8.29 3.83 15.91
N GLY A 118 7.44 4.64 16.56
CA GLY A 118 6.71 5.74 15.93
C GLY A 118 5.72 5.33 14.84
N PHE A 119 5.26 4.08 14.84
CA PHE A 119 4.08 3.64 14.07
C PHE A 119 2.84 4.37 14.60
N ILE A 120 2.20 5.17 13.75
CA ILE A 120 1.01 5.95 14.09
C ILE A 120 -0.27 5.21 13.68
N LYS A 121 -0.42 4.90 12.39
CA LYS A 121 -1.57 4.21 11.79
C LYS A 121 -1.13 3.40 10.56
N SER A 122 -1.92 2.40 10.20
CA SER A 122 -1.86 1.81 8.85
C SER A 122 -3.19 2.05 8.14
N ILE A 123 -3.12 2.30 6.84
CA ILE A 123 -4.25 2.41 5.93
C ILE A 123 -4.17 1.24 4.98
N HIS A 124 -5.22 0.43 4.90
CA HIS A 124 -5.33 -0.71 4.00
C HIS A 124 -6.38 -0.37 2.96
N ILE A 125 -5.98 -0.33 1.70
CA ILE A 125 -6.89 -0.25 0.57
C ILE A 125 -7.24 -1.67 0.19
N THR A 126 -8.54 -1.94 0.07
CA THR A 126 -9.07 -3.28 -0.08
C THR A 126 -10.06 -3.34 -1.23
N LEU A 127 -10.14 -4.48 -1.92
CA LEU A 127 -11.14 -4.75 -2.94
C LEU A 127 -12.13 -5.82 -2.49
N PRO A 128 -13.38 -5.80 -2.99
CA PRO A 128 -14.31 -6.88 -2.78
C PRO A 128 -13.83 -8.17 -3.47
N THR A 129 -14.11 -9.32 -2.87
CA THR A 129 -13.88 -10.66 -3.44
C THR A 129 -15.13 -11.52 -3.31
N GLN A 130 -15.35 -12.36 -4.31
CA GLN A 130 -16.37 -13.40 -4.35
C GLN A 130 -15.82 -14.78 -3.96
N GLU A 131 -14.52 -14.87 -3.64
CA GLU A 131 -13.91 -16.14 -3.24
C GLU A 131 -14.48 -16.62 -1.90
N SER A 132 -15.24 -17.71 -1.98
CA SER A 132 -15.81 -18.35 -0.80
C SER A 132 -14.71 -18.89 0.09
N GLY A 133 -14.75 -18.52 1.37
CA GLY A 133 -13.75 -18.95 2.35
C GLY A 133 -12.53 -18.03 2.45
N TRP A 134 -12.49 -16.92 1.71
CA TRP A 134 -11.48 -15.89 1.94
C TRP A 134 -11.59 -15.38 3.39
N PRO A 135 -10.49 -15.36 4.17
CA PRO A 135 -10.53 -15.02 5.59
C PRO A 135 -11.01 -13.58 5.82
N GLY A 136 -10.86 -12.71 4.82
CA GLY A 136 -11.14 -11.29 4.95
C GLY A 136 -9.95 -10.51 5.47
N ILE A 137 -10.20 -9.28 5.90
CA ILE A 137 -9.22 -8.42 6.57
C ILE A 137 -9.56 -8.30 8.06
N PRO A 138 -8.60 -8.08 8.97
CA PRO A 138 -8.91 -7.84 10.38
C PRO A 138 -9.91 -6.67 10.53
N ASN A 139 -10.82 -6.71 11.49
CA ASN A 139 -11.73 -5.60 11.75
C ASN A 139 -11.04 -4.54 12.62
N PRO A 140 -10.84 -3.29 12.15
CA PRO A 140 -10.14 -2.25 12.91
C PRO A 140 -10.84 -1.86 14.22
N GLU A 141 -12.15 -2.11 14.36
CA GLU A 141 -12.93 -1.79 15.55
C GLU A 141 -12.85 -2.89 16.63
N LEU A 142 -12.67 -4.14 16.19
CA LEU A 142 -12.75 -5.32 17.04
C LEU A 142 -11.39 -5.98 17.30
N SER A 143 -10.33 -5.58 16.58
CA SER A 143 -9.00 -6.16 16.69
C SER A 143 -8.29 -5.84 18.02
N LYS A 144 -8.81 -6.39 19.13
CA LYS A 144 -8.01 -6.76 20.29
C LYS A 144 -7.61 -8.21 20.03
N ARG A 145 -6.31 -8.43 19.84
CA ARG A 145 -5.65 -9.72 19.58
C ARG A 145 -6.45 -10.94 20.05
N ASP A 146 -6.64 -11.90 19.14
CA ASP A 146 -6.85 -13.34 19.41
C ASP A 146 -8.21 -13.97 19.05
N SER A 147 -9.12 -13.27 18.35
CA SER A 147 -10.33 -13.92 17.84
C SER A 147 -10.33 -13.98 16.30
N THR A 148 -10.39 -15.20 15.75
CA THR A 148 -10.56 -15.47 14.31
C THR A 148 -11.94 -15.04 13.79
N SER A 149 -12.84 -14.59 14.68
CA SER A 149 -14.17 -14.08 14.35
C SER A 149 -14.21 -12.60 13.98
N ASP A 150 -13.13 -11.85 14.18
CA ASP A 150 -13.11 -10.40 13.99
C ASP A 150 -12.59 -9.98 12.62
N TYR A 151 -13.00 -10.68 11.55
CA TYR A 151 -12.62 -10.36 10.17
C TYR A 151 -13.78 -9.75 9.40
N ILE A 152 -13.47 -8.76 8.56
CA ILE A 152 -14.37 -8.23 7.55
C ILE A 152 -14.22 -9.14 6.32
N THR A 153 -15.19 -10.04 6.17
CA THR A 153 -15.23 -11.00 5.06
C THR A 153 -15.60 -10.33 3.73
N GLY A 154 -15.28 -11.00 2.63
CA GLY A 154 -15.58 -10.50 1.29
C GLY A 154 -14.68 -9.37 0.82
N HIS A 155 -13.59 -9.08 1.52
CA HIS A 155 -12.58 -8.08 1.13
C HIS A 155 -11.16 -8.65 1.16
N VAL A 156 -10.33 -8.18 0.24
CA VAL A 156 -8.91 -8.52 0.09
C VAL A 156 -8.09 -7.26 0.27
N ASP A 157 -7.11 -7.28 1.16
CA ASP A 157 -6.12 -6.22 1.25
C ASP A 157 -5.27 -6.24 -0.02
N VAL A 158 -5.09 -5.08 -0.65
CA VAL A 158 -4.42 -4.98 -1.95
C VAL A 158 -3.36 -3.89 -1.97
N PHE A 159 -3.40 -2.94 -1.05
CA PHE A 159 -2.32 -1.97 -0.88
C PHE A 159 -2.36 -1.37 0.53
N GLY A 160 -1.25 -1.53 1.26
CA GLY A 160 -1.08 -1.01 2.60
C GLY A 160 -0.16 0.21 2.66
N ILE A 161 -0.51 1.19 3.49
CA ILE A 161 0.30 2.38 3.80
C ILE A 161 0.54 2.42 5.30
N ILE A 162 1.79 2.53 5.72
CA ILE A 162 2.15 2.73 7.12
C ILE A 162 2.57 4.18 7.32
N VAL A 163 1.91 4.85 8.28
CA VAL A 163 2.23 6.22 8.68
C VAL A 163 3.13 6.18 9.90
N ARG A 164 4.30 6.81 9.81
CA ARG A 164 5.27 6.93 10.90
C ARG A 164 5.66 8.36 11.20
N THR A 165 6.07 8.61 12.44
CA THR A 165 6.80 9.84 12.77
C THR A 165 8.19 9.84 12.10
N PRO A 166 8.80 11.02 11.83
CA PRO A 166 10.16 11.12 11.32
C PRO A 166 11.23 10.47 12.21
N GLU A 167 11.02 10.48 13.53
CA GLU A 167 11.92 9.81 14.46
C GLU A 167 11.72 8.28 14.43
N GLY A 168 10.47 7.84 14.41
CA GLY A 168 10.12 6.42 14.33
C GLY A 168 10.66 5.76 13.07
N TYR A 169 10.45 6.40 11.91
CA TYR A 169 11.01 5.92 10.65
C TYR A 169 12.53 5.82 10.69
N ARG A 170 13.23 6.81 11.25
CA ARG A 170 14.70 6.78 11.37
C ARG A 170 15.19 5.64 12.26
N LYS A 171 14.53 5.40 13.40
CA LYS A 171 14.85 4.27 14.30
C LYS A 171 14.61 2.93 13.61
N GLU A 172 13.49 2.79 12.92
CA GLU A 172 13.16 1.57 12.19
C GLU A 172 14.15 1.31 11.05
N TYR A 173 14.46 2.35 10.26
CA TYR A 173 15.49 2.27 9.23
C TYR A 173 16.84 1.81 9.80
N GLN A 174 17.28 2.38 10.93
CA GLN A 174 18.52 1.98 11.61
C GLN A 174 18.48 0.53 12.11
N ARG A 175 17.37 0.09 12.72
CA ARG A 175 17.14 -1.29 13.14
C ARG A 175 17.30 -2.24 11.96
N CYS A 176 16.68 -1.91 10.84
CA CYS A 176 16.65 -2.73 9.64
C CYS A 176 18.01 -2.86 8.96
N ILE A 177 18.75 -1.75 8.78
CA ILE A 177 20.08 -1.81 8.15
C ILE A 177 21.11 -2.54 9.03
N THR A 178 20.96 -2.49 10.35
CA THR A 178 21.96 -3.03 11.29
C THR A 178 21.80 -4.53 11.48
N ASN A 179 20.57 -5.04 11.50
CA ASN A 179 20.29 -6.44 11.80
C ASN A 179 20.11 -7.34 10.57
N SER A 180 20.19 -6.80 9.34
CA SER A 180 19.94 -7.55 8.10
C SER A 180 18.66 -8.40 8.18
N ASP A 181 17.63 -7.85 8.82
CA ASP A 181 16.37 -8.54 9.06
C ASP A 181 15.58 -8.61 7.75
N PRO A 182 15.36 -9.81 7.17
CA PRO A 182 14.64 -9.93 5.90
C PRO A 182 13.16 -9.55 6.02
N SER A 183 12.62 -9.43 7.25
CA SER A 183 11.25 -8.95 7.49
C SER A 183 11.13 -7.43 7.49
N CYS A 184 12.25 -6.70 7.41
CA CYS A 184 12.25 -5.25 7.34
C CYS A 184 11.83 -4.73 5.95
N SER A 185 10.58 -4.33 5.82
CA SER A 185 10.15 -3.43 4.75
C SER A 185 10.38 -1.97 5.18
N ILE A 186 11.38 -1.34 4.58
CA ILE A 186 11.67 0.10 4.71
C ILE A 186 11.25 0.86 3.43
N ASP A 187 10.34 0.27 2.66
CA ASP A 187 9.95 0.74 1.33
C ASP A 187 9.26 2.10 1.44
N LEU A 188 10.02 3.15 1.14
CA LEU A 188 9.58 4.54 1.28
C LEU A 188 8.64 4.89 0.13
N LEU A 189 7.40 5.23 0.47
CA LEU A 189 6.41 5.73 -0.46
C LEU A 189 6.54 7.25 -0.63
N GLY A 190 6.84 7.96 0.46
CA GLY A 190 7.07 9.41 0.45
C GLY A 190 7.10 9.98 1.87
N PHE A 191 7.17 11.31 1.98
CA PHE A 191 7.11 12.00 3.27
C PHE A 191 6.55 13.42 3.11
N ASN A 192 5.96 13.96 4.18
CA ASN A 192 5.66 15.38 4.32
C ASN A 192 6.36 15.96 5.57
N ASN A 193 5.97 17.16 6.00
CA ASN A 193 6.56 17.82 7.17
C ASN A 193 6.32 17.08 8.50
N LYS A 194 5.29 16.23 8.58
CA LYS A 194 4.86 15.56 9.81
C LYS A 194 5.10 14.05 9.79
N TYR A 195 5.06 13.42 8.62
CA TYR A 195 4.95 11.98 8.49
C TYR A 195 5.86 11.41 7.41
N TYR A 196 6.28 10.17 7.65
CA TYR A 196 6.87 9.29 6.65
C TYR A 196 5.86 8.21 6.30
N PHE A 197 5.76 7.91 5.01
CA PHE A 197 4.87 6.90 4.46
C PHE A 197 5.71 5.77 3.92
N SER A 198 5.49 4.55 4.41
CA SER A 198 5.96 3.34 3.74
C SER A 198 4.77 2.58 3.17
N TYR A 199 5.03 1.65 2.28
CA TYR A 199 3.98 0.76 1.77
C TYR A 199 4.31 -0.70 2.08
N PHE A 200 3.28 -1.54 1.99
CA PHE A 200 3.41 -2.99 1.90
C PHE A 200 2.34 -3.50 0.93
N GLY A 201 2.65 -4.57 0.22
CA GLY A 201 1.63 -5.31 -0.53
C GLY A 201 0.99 -6.37 0.35
N PRO A 202 -0.20 -6.89 -0.01
CA PRO A 202 -0.70 -8.08 0.63
C PRO A 202 0.25 -9.25 0.42
N GLN A 203 0.10 -10.16 1.37
CA GLN A 203 0.84 -11.41 1.40
C GLN A 203 0.17 -12.45 0.50
N ASP A 204 -1.16 -12.39 0.38
CA ASP A 204 -1.99 -13.28 -0.41
C ASP A 204 -3.05 -12.48 -1.16
N ILE A 205 -3.49 -12.98 -2.31
CA ILE A 205 -4.56 -12.38 -3.13
C ILE A 205 -5.64 -13.43 -3.40
N ALA A 206 -6.91 -13.03 -3.37
CA ALA A 206 -7.98 -13.91 -3.83
C ALA A 206 -7.85 -14.17 -5.34
N THR A 207 -8.16 -15.40 -5.73
CA THR A 207 -8.04 -15.92 -7.09
C THR A 207 -8.87 -15.14 -8.09
N ASP A 208 -10.04 -14.64 -7.68
CA ASP A 208 -10.93 -13.82 -8.50
C ASP A 208 -10.37 -12.41 -8.77
N LEU A 209 -9.38 -11.96 -7.99
CA LEU A 209 -8.66 -10.71 -8.21
C LEU A 209 -7.35 -10.89 -8.99
N VAL A 210 -6.89 -12.12 -9.21
CA VAL A 210 -5.65 -12.40 -9.96
C VAL A 210 -5.77 -11.91 -11.40
N ASP A 211 -6.92 -12.09 -12.03
CA ASP A 211 -7.16 -11.67 -13.41
C ASP A 211 -7.08 -10.14 -13.53
N LEU A 212 -7.71 -9.42 -12.61
CA LEU A 212 -7.64 -7.96 -12.52
C LEU A 212 -6.18 -7.48 -12.45
N LEU A 213 -5.35 -8.13 -11.65
CA LEU A 213 -3.93 -7.78 -11.50
C LEU A 213 -3.09 -8.17 -12.72
N THR A 214 -3.48 -9.24 -13.42
CA THR A 214 -2.79 -9.71 -14.62
C THR A 214 -2.98 -8.75 -15.79
N GLU A 215 -4.16 -8.13 -15.91
CA GLU A 215 -4.41 -7.07 -16.90
C GLU A 215 -3.45 -5.87 -16.75
N HIS A 216 -2.98 -5.62 -15.53
CA HIS A 216 -1.99 -4.59 -15.21
C HIS A 216 -0.53 -5.08 -15.32
N GLY A 217 -0.30 -6.17 -16.06
CA GLY A 217 1.04 -6.75 -16.23
C GLY A 217 1.55 -7.50 -15.00
N GLY A 218 0.64 -7.93 -14.12
CA GLY A 218 0.93 -8.68 -12.91
C GLY A 218 1.26 -7.80 -11.70
N TRP A 219 1.42 -8.48 -10.57
CA TRP A 219 1.55 -7.86 -9.25
C TRP A 219 2.60 -6.76 -9.14
N LEU A 220 3.81 -6.99 -9.68
CA LEU A 220 4.90 -6.03 -9.53
C LEU A 220 4.60 -4.71 -10.24
N ASN A 221 4.09 -4.77 -11.46
CA ASN A 221 3.74 -3.59 -12.25
C ASN A 221 2.56 -2.85 -11.63
N TYR A 222 1.58 -3.61 -11.14
CA TYR A 222 0.45 -3.11 -10.37
C TYR A 222 0.89 -2.24 -9.18
N PHE A 223 1.83 -2.73 -8.37
CA PHE A 223 2.38 -1.97 -7.24
C PHE A 223 3.11 -0.72 -7.68
N GLN A 224 3.95 -0.85 -8.70
CA GLN A 224 4.72 0.27 -9.23
C GLN A 224 3.82 1.39 -9.74
N GLU A 225 2.68 1.06 -10.34
CA GLU A 225 1.69 2.03 -10.79
C GLU A 225 1.16 2.85 -9.61
N ILE A 226 0.62 2.20 -8.56
CA ILE A 226 0.13 2.91 -7.37
C ILE A 226 1.25 3.76 -6.75
N ILE A 227 2.42 3.16 -6.52
CA ILE A 227 3.56 3.83 -5.88
C ILE A 227 3.95 5.09 -6.66
N SER A 228 3.95 5.02 -7.99
CA SER A 228 4.33 6.15 -8.86
C SER A 228 3.37 7.34 -8.78
N THR A 229 2.13 7.10 -8.33
CA THR A 229 1.08 8.12 -8.24
C THR A 229 0.96 8.73 -6.84
N PHE A 230 1.67 8.15 -5.86
CA PHE A 230 1.63 8.66 -4.49
C PHE A 230 2.21 10.07 -4.41
N LYS A 231 1.47 10.96 -3.77
CA LYS A 231 1.83 12.36 -3.62
C LYS A 231 1.56 12.83 -2.18
N PRO A 232 2.61 13.13 -1.40
CA PRO A 232 2.45 13.85 -0.14
C PRO A 232 1.83 15.23 -0.38
N LEU A 233 0.95 15.63 0.54
CA LEU A 233 0.42 16.99 0.65
C LEU A 233 1.20 17.74 1.73
N ASN A 234 1.36 19.05 1.54
CA ASN A 234 2.17 19.93 2.40
C ASN A 234 1.52 20.25 3.75
#